data_AF-A0A0K1EGV8-F1
#
_entry.id   AF-A0A0K1EGV8-F1
#
_cell.length_a   1.000
_cell.length_b   1.000
_cell.length_c   1.000
_cell.angle_alpha   90.00
_cell.angle_beta   90.00
_cell.angle_gamma   90.00
#
_symmetry.space_group_name_H-M   'P 1'
#
loop_
_entity.id
_entity.type
_entity.pdbx_description
1 polymer ?
#
loop_
_entity_poly.entity_id
_entity_poly.type
_entity_poly.pdbx_seq_one_letter_code
_entity_poly.pdbx_strand_id
1 'polypeptide(L)'
;MAPLYRRLRFPTRAEHLAQFSTYQVRLDHWRPLAAPFEDAFTGVYERGDAAILLIHGAQGSGKTLFCDRLERDFLRAAEGEIEPQRENLWHTLVGGEPMSRDTIREATAGTELHRIRPEEGWLAKQREFARGDRRRKVRVFLLDDAHNEVFLCEFAGVGLDWFRARPRKESEMGIVGSVGQNLVAECRGDFQRSIFLLTSASADLFMSLHQEIERWHARLSVCKELPLPRSDVKETIVRTNTNRLNDVSYWYCLDAAGPDEKKRVHHVLGEQKGFTDSFLAVDDALKSSRRRGAPASRNVITLVTLGAVPPDVKAFLETREVEPSEEYLGTHLGVWYVREQWASAFVEGSVEQARRAELVQSEFALRWVTLDMRGVYALCRPPVTGDLGMKLLDAIQLFPSSTAEQQRHRATYQRLDLELQEPALGMPDLDTFAMNFRTLGQRRNVLYEPAIAARVVDYNKGFEVFPRVRPDLIASEYSPCAVTSARSGSPADINKAIQRMCHAIEFTAFLDHQLKGLDAYLLGKIESYAMLLEQV
;
A
#
# COMPACT_ATOMS: atom_id res chain seq x y z
N MET A 1 11.92 17.27 15.07
CA MET A 1 12.69 16.54 16.10
C MET A 1 13.01 15.17 15.54
N ALA A 2 14.29 14.79 15.45
CA ALA A 2 14.68 13.44 15.07
C ALA A 2 14.12 12.42 16.10
N PRO A 3 13.59 11.27 15.66
CA PRO A 3 13.01 10.29 16.58
C PRO A 3 14.07 9.75 17.54
N LEU A 4 13.70 9.63 18.83
CA LEU A 4 14.59 9.15 19.90
C LEU A 4 15.07 7.70 19.66
N TYR A 5 14.23 6.90 18.97
CA TYR A 5 14.53 5.54 18.52
C TYR A 5 14.00 5.34 17.11
N ARG A 6 14.77 4.69 16.24
CA ARG A 6 14.32 4.30 14.91
C ARG A 6 13.43 3.06 15.02
N ARG A 7 12.11 3.26 14.99
CA ARG A 7 11.08 2.22 15.12
C ARG A 7 9.98 2.45 14.12
N LEU A 8 9.43 1.37 13.57
CA LEU A 8 8.26 1.45 12.72
C LEU A 8 7.00 1.76 13.54
N ARG A 9 6.19 2.66 13.01
CA ARG A 9 4.82 2.94 13.43
C ARG A 9 3.88 1.97 12.74
N PHE A 10 3.13 1.24 13.55
CA PHE A 10 2.05 0.36 13.11
C PHE A 10 1.07 0.10 14.27
N PRO A 11 -0.21 -0.20 13.98
CA PRO A 11 -1.18 -0.58 15.00
C PRO A 11 -0.83 -1.96 15.57
N THR A 12 -0.57 -2.04 16.86
CA THR A 12 -0.35 -3.32 17.56
C THR A 12 -1.64 -4.13 17.74
N ARG A 13 -2.78 -3.43 17.75
CA ARG A 13 -4.12 -3.99 17.85
C ARG A 13 -5.12 -3.21 16.99
N ALA A 14 -6.25 -3.83 16.65
CA ALA A 14 -7.28 -3.24 15.79
C ALA A 14 -7.89 -1.97 16.40
N GLU A 15 -8.05 -1.91 17.72
CA GLU A 15 -8.67 -0.78 18.42
C GLU A 15 -7.84 0.51 18.29
N HIS A 16 -6.53 0.38 18.02
CA HIS A 16 -5.63 1.53 17.86
C HIS A 16 -5.67 2.11 16.44
N LEU A 17 -6.37 1.50 15.49
CA LEU A 17 -6.38 1.95 14.09
C LEU A 17 -6.88 3.38 13.91
N ALA A 18 -7.73 3.88 14.81
CA ALA A 18 -8.18 5.28 14.78
C ALA A 18 -7.01 6.28 14.92
N GLN A 19 -5.89 5.87 15.53
CA GLN A 19 -4.68 6.68 15.65
C GLN A 19 -3.82 6.69 14.38
N PHE A 20 -4.14 5.83 13.41
CA PHE A 20 -3.39 5.64 12.16
C PHE A 20 -4.30 5.92 10.95
N SER A 21 -4.67 7.19 10.76
CA SER A 21 -5.61 7.61 9.71
C SER A 21 -5.18 7.22 8.28
N THR A 22 -3.88 7.02 8.04
CA THR A 22 -3.35 6.59 6.76
C THR A 22 -3.29 5.07 6.59
N TYR A 23 -3.60 4.26 7.62
CA TYR A 23 -3.63 2.80 7.49
C TYR A 23 -4.73 2.35 6.51
N GLN A 24 -4.39 1.47 5.58
CA GLN A 24 -5.31 0.91 4.59
C GLN A 24 -5.68 -0.53 4.92
N VAL A 25 -6.98 -0.78 5.08
CA VAL A 25 -7.56 -2.12 5.26
C VAL A 25 -7.90 -2.70 3.88
N ARG A 26 -7.34 -3.87 3.54
CA ARG A 26 -7.69 -4.60 2.31
C ARG A 26 -8.77 -5.63 2.59
N LEU A 27 -9.88 -5.55 1.85
CA LEU A 27 -11.06 -6.42 2.04
C LEU A 27 -10.97 -7.77 1.32
N ASP A 28 -9.99 -7.97 0.42
CA ASP A 28 -9.94 -9.12 -0.50
C ASP A 28 -10.00 -10.47 0.21
N HIS A 29 -9.33 -10.61 1.35
CA HIS A 29 -9.31 -11.84 2.13
C HIS A 29 -10.62 -12.12 2.89
N TRP A 30 -11.51 -11.12 3.02
CA TRP A 30 -12.84 -11.28 3.63
C TRP A 30 -13.94 -11.54 2.61
N ARG A 31 -13.66 -11.42 1.31
CA ARG A 31 -14.64 -11.70 0.24
C ARG A 31 -15.36 -13.05 0.37
N PRO A 32 -14.72 -14.14 0.84
CA PRO A 32 -15.44 -15.40 1.05
C PRO A 32 -16.61 -15.32 2.04
N LEU A 33 -16.69 -14.27 2.86
CA LEU A 33 -17.81 -14.00 3.77
C LEU A 33 -18.99 -13.28 3.10
N ALA A 34 -18.81 -12.72 1.89
CA ALA A 34 -19.85 -11.99 1.19
C ALA A 34 -21.04 -12.89 0.85
N ALA A 35 -20.83 -14.04 0.19
CA ALA A 35 -21.93 -14.92 -0.20
C ALA A 35 -22.73 -15.46 1.00
N PRO A 36 -22.13 -15.98 2.08
CA PRO A 36 -22.89 -16.38 3.26
C PRO A 36 -23.67 -15.24 3.92
N PHE A 37 -23.11 -14.03 3.92
CA PHE A 37 -23.80 -12.87 4.47
C PHE A 37 -24.97 -12.44 3.58
N GLU A 38 -24.77 -12.40 2.26
CA GLU A 38 -25.80 -12.06 1.27
C GLU A 38 -26.97 -13.06 1.31
N ASP A 39 -26.69 -14.35 1.41
CA ASP A 39 -27.70 -15.41 1.56
C ASP A 39 -28.53 -15.20 2.84
N ALA A 40 -27.85 -14.94 3.97
CA ALA A 40 -28.49 -14.66 5.24
C ALA A 40 -29.34 -13.37 5.16
N PHE A 41 -28.76 -12.30 4.60
CA PHE A 41 -29.41 -11.00 4.47
C PHE A 41 -30.66 -11.09 3.62
N THR A 42 -30.58 -11.75 2.46
CA THR A 42 -31.72 -11.95 1.57
C THR A 42 -32.82 -12.74 2.27
N GLY A 43 -32.48 -13.81 2.99
CA GLY A 43 -33.46 -14.58 3.76
C GLY A 43 -34.18 -13.76 4.83
N VAL A 44 -33.42 -12.96 5.58
CA VAL A 44 -33.95 -12.11 6.65
C VAL A 44 -34.77 -10.95 6.09
N TYR A 45 -34.31 -10.31 5.02
CA TYR A 45 -34.96 -9.16 4.37
C TYR A 45 -36.28 -9.56 3.69
N GLU A 46 -36.25 -10.60 2.85
CA GLU A 46 -37.40 -11.00 2.02
C GLU A 46 -38.42 -11.82 2.81
N ARG A 47 -37.97 -12.78 3.64
CA ARG A 47 -38.86 -13.74 4.31
C ARG A 47 -39.17 -13.39 5.75
N GLY A 48 -38.41 -12.46 6.34
CA GLY A 48 -38.51 -12.14 7.75
C GLY A 48 -37.91 -13.21 8.68
N ASP A 49 -37.04 -14.07 8.13
CA ASP A 49 -36.35 -15.12 8.86
C ASP A 49 -35.37 -14.53 9.90
N ALA A 50 -34.68 -15.41 10.62
CA ALA A 50 -33.48 -15.09 11.38
C ALA A 50 -32.30 -15.90 10.85
N ALA A 51 -31.08 -15.39 11.03
CA ALA A 51 -29.86 -16.06 10.62
C ALA A 51 -28.74 -15.86 11.65
N ILE A 52 -27.86 -16.86 11.78
CA ILE A 52 -26.70 -16.82 12.67
C ILE A 52 -25.44 -17.09 11.84
N LEU A 53 -24.52 -16.12 11.80
CA LEU A 53 -23.22 -16.22 11.17
C LEU A 53 -22.16 -16.39 12.26
N LEU A 54 -21.58 -17.58 12.36
CA LEU A 54 -20.53 -17.93 13.30
C LEU A 54 -19.18 -17.85 12.58
N ILE A 55 -18.42 -16.79 12.83
CA ILE A 55 -17.13 -16.54 12.17
C ILE A 55 -15.99 -16.81 13.15
N HIS A 56 -15.20 -17.86 12.93
CA HIS A 56 -14.03 -18.15 13.76
C HIS A 56 -12.72 -17.91 13.01
N GLY A 57 -11.59 -17.78 13.71
CA GLY A 57 -10.28 -17.73 13.04
C GLY A 57 -9.14 -17.51 14.01
N ALA A 58 -7.92 -17.80 13.57
CA ALA A 58 -6.71 -17.64 14.38
C ALA A 58 -6.53 -16.18 14.87
N GLN A 59 -5.68 -16.00 15.89
CA GLN A 59 -5.30 -14.66 16.33
C GLN A 59 -4.64 -13.89 15.19
N GLY A 60 -5.04 -12.63 15.00
CA GLY A 60 -4.50 -11.79 13.92
C GLY A 60 -5.14 -11.97 12.54
N SER A 61 -6.19 -12.79 12.41
CA SER A 61 -7.00 -12.89 11.17
C SER A 61 -7.89 -11.67 10.88
N GLY A 62 -7.92 -10.69 11.79
CA GLY A 62 -8.65 -9.44 11.57
C GLY A 62 -10.13 -9.48 11.95
N LYS A 63 -10.57 -10.40 12.83
CA LYS A 63 -11.99 -10.51 13.29
C LYS A 63 -12.55 -9.20 13.88
N THR A 64 -11.88 -8.64 14.89
CA THR A 64 -12.27 -7.35 15.48
C THR A 64 -12.28 -6.23 14.45
N LEU A 65 -11.27 -6.20 13.58
CA LEU A 65 -11.18 -5.23 12.50
C LEU A 65 -12.30 -5.39 11.46
N PHE A 66 -12.74 -6.62 11.18
CA PHE A 66 -13.89 -6.89 10.33
C PHE A 66 -15.15 -6.28 10.93
N CYS A 67 -15.41 -6.50 12.22
CA CYS A 67 -16.55 -5.89 12.93
C CYS A 67 -16.48 -4.36 12.95
N ASP A 68 -15.31 -3.79 13.29
CA ASP A 68 -15.06 -2.34 13.27
C ASP A 68 -15.33 -1.74 11.88
N ARG A 69 -14.86 -2.42 10.83
CA ARG A 69 -14.97 -1.96 9.45
C ARG A 69 -16.41 -2.03 8.96
N LEU A 70 -17.10 -3.12 9.27
CA LEU A 70 -18.50 -3.33 8.88
C LEU A 70 -19.40 -2.25 9.49
N GLU A 71 -19.26 -1.98 10.79
CA GLU A 71 -19.99 -0.92 11.49
C GLU A 71 -19.73 0.46 10.87
N ARG A 72 -18.45 0.80 10.66
CA ARG A 72 -18.06 2.10 10.07
C ARG A 72 -18.58 2.29 8.65
N ASP A 73 -18.45 1.27 7.81
CA ASP A 73 -18.84 1.35 6.40
C ASP A 73 -20.37 1.34 6.23
N PHE A 74 -21.10 0.67 7.12
CA PHE A 74 -22.56 0.81 7.22
C PHE A 74 -22.95 2.24 7.60
N LEU A 75 -22.32 2.84 8.61
CA LEU A 75 -22.61 4.22 9.02
C LEU A 75 -22.35 5.22 7.89
N ARG A 76 -21.24 5.07 7.17
CA ARG A 76 -20.94 5.90 5.98
C ARG A 76 -21.99 5.77 4.89
N ALA A 77 -22.45 4.55 4.60
CA ALA A 77 -23.54 4.32 3.65
C ALA A 77 -24.85 4.96 4.13
N ALA A 78 -25.16 4.86 5.42
CA ALA A 78 -26.33 5.50 6.03
C ALA A 78 -26.26 7.03 6.01
N GLU A 79 -25.05 7.61 6.04
CA GLU A 79 -24.79 9.05 5.86
C GLU A 79 -24.85 9.52 4.40
N GLY A 80 -25.03 8.59 3.44
CA GLY A 80 -25.29 8.89 2.03
C GLY A 80 -24.23 8.38 1.05
N GLU A 81 -23.19 7.69 1.51
CA GLU A 81 -22.20 7.07 0.64
C GLU A 81 -22.76 5.79 -0.01
N ILE A 82 -23.65 5.93 -0.99
CA ILE A 82 -24.40 4.82 -1.62
C ILE A 82 -23.84 4.37 -2.98
N GLU A 83 -22.83 5.05 -3.50
CA GLU A 83 -22.20 4.66 -4.75
C GLU A 83 -21.39 3.35 -4.54
N PRO A 84 -21.50 2.36 -5.45
CA PRO A 84 -20.77 1.10 -5.32
C PRO A 84 -19.25 1.31 -5.15
N GLN A 85 -18.71 0.78 -4.05
CA GLN A 85 -17.29 0.91 -3.71
C GLN A 85 -16.77 -0.45 -3.23
N ARG A 86 -15.72 -0.96 -3.87
CA ARG A 86 -15.13 -2.26 -3.51
C ARG A 86 -14.37 -2.20 -2.18
N GLU A 87 -14.00 -1.00 -1.75
CA GLU A 87 -13.34 -0.74 -0.47
C GLU A 87 -14.32 -0.54 0.68
N ASN A 88 -15.63 -0.50 0.40
CA ASN A 88 -16.68 -0.45 1.42
C ASN A 88 -17.17 -1.89 1.69
N LEU A 89 -16.95 -2.36 2.92
CA LEU A 89 -17.29 -3.73 3.32
C LEU A 89 -18.81 -3.94 3.31
N TRP A 90 -19.58 -2.96 3.78
CA TRP A 90 -21.04 -3.04 3.72
C TRP A 90 -21.52 -3.22 2.28
N HIS A 91 -21.03 -2.40 1.34
CA HIS A 91 -21.37 -2.52 -0.09
C HIS A 91 -21.00 -3.87 -0.67
N THR A 92 -19.85 -4.41 -0.26
CA THR A 92 -19.38 -5.74 -0.69
C THR A 92 -20.27 -6.86 -0.17
N LEU A 93 -20.87 -6.71 1.02
CA LEU A 93 -21.71 -7.74 1.64
C LEU A 93 -23.18 -7.69 1.19
N VAL A 94 -23.72 -6.52 0.84
CA VAL A 94 -25.15 -6.36 0.50
C VAL A 94 -25.43 -5.87 -0.91
N GLY A 95 -24.43 -5.41 -1.66
CA GLY A 95 -24.63 -4.75 -2.95
C GLY A 95 -25.03 -5.68 -4.09
N GLY A 96 -24.95 -7.00 -3.90
CA GLY A 96 -25.15 -8.02 -4.93
C GLY A 96 -24.01 -8.12 -5.94
N GLU A 97 -24.11 -9.07 -6.86
CA GLU A 97 -23.17 -9.25 -7.97
C GLU A 97 -23.89 -9.16 -9.33
N PRO A 98 -23.65 -8.10 -10.14
CA PRO A 98 -22.77 -6.95 -9.87
C PRO A 98 -23.34 -5.97 -8.83
N MET A 99 -22.46 -5.25 -8.11
CA MET A 99 -22.88 -4.29 -7.09
C MET A 99 -23.75 -3.17 -7.68
N SER A 100 -24.92 -2.95 -7.10
CA SER A 100 -25.90 -1.95 -7.54
C SER A 100 -26.11 -0.86 -6.49
N ARG A 101 -26.15 0.40 -6.95
CA ARG A 101 -26.48 1.56 -6.12
C ARG A 101 -27.85 1.43 -5.45
N ASP A 102 -28.85 0.94 -6.20
CA ASP A 102 -30.22 0.82 -5.68
C ASP A 102 -30.29 -0.26 -4.59
N THR A 103 -29.64 -1.40 -4.81
CA THR A 103 -29.54 -2.48 -3.81
C THR A 103 -28.84 -1.99 -2.54
N ILE A 104 -27.71 -1.29 -2.67
CA ILE A 104 -27.01 -0.70 -1.52
C ILE A 104 -27.92 0.27 -0.76
N ARG A 105 -28.59 1.18 -1.47
CA ARG A 105 -29.49 2.17 -0.86
C ARG A 105 -30.63 1.47 -0.09
N GLU A 106 -31.28 0.49 -0.71
CA GLU A 106 -32.42 -0.23 -0.11
C GLU A 106 -31.99 -1.06 1.09
N ALA A 107 -30.93 -1.87 0.94
CA ALA A 107 -30.37 -2.65 2.04
C ALA A 107 -29.96 -1.75 3.22
N THR A 108 -29.34 -0.60 2.95
CA THR A 108 -28.91 0.35 3.98
C THR A 108 -30.11 0.98 4.70
N ALA A 109 -31.10 1.48 3.96
CA ALA A 109 -32.29 2.09 4.54
C ALA A 109 -33.16 1.09 5.33
N GLY A 110 -33.18 -0.16 4.88
CA GLY A 110 -33.92 -1.27 5.48
C GLY A 110 -33.21 -1.96 6.64
N THR A 111 -32.00 -1.52 7.04
CA THR A 111 -31.20 -2.18 8.07
C THR A 111 -30.95 -1.29 9.29
N GLU A 112 -30.89 -1.90 10.48
CA GLU A 112 -30.28 -1.35 11.68
C GLU A 112 -29.14 -2.25 12.15
N LEU A 113 -27.94 -1.70 12.26
CA LEU A 113 -26.73 -2.41 12.67
C LEU A 113 -26.34 -2.01 14.09
N HIS A 114 -26.18 -3.01 14.95
CA HIS A 114 -25.88 -2.85 16.37
C HIS A 114 -24.65 -3.66 16.74
N ARG A 115 -23.56 -2.98 17.06
CA ARG A 115 -22.42 -3.63 17.70
C ARG A 115 -22.63 -3.72 19.19
N ILE A 116 -22.57 -4.94 19.72
CA ILE A 116 -22.84 -5.24 21.11
C ILE A 116 -21.52 -5.41 21.85
N ARG A 117 -21.40 -4.75 23.01
CA ARG A 117 -20.28 -4.91 23.94
C ARG A 117 -20.62 -5.94 25.02
N PRO A 118 -19.64 -6.67 25.57
CA PRO A 118 -19.88 -7.63 26.64
C PRO A 118 -20.17 -6.88 27.95
N GLU A 119 -21.46 -6.65 28.22
CA GLU A 119 -21.98 -5.99 29.43
C GLU A 119 -23.18 -6.80 29.95
N GLU A 120 -23.34 -6.91 31.27
CA GLU A 120 -24.49 -7.63 31.84
C GLU A 120 -25.82 -6.98 31.44
N GLY A 121 -26.81 -7.82 31.12
CA GLY A 121 -28.13 -7.41 30.62
C GLY A 121 -28.15 -7.05 29.13
N TRP A 122 -27.09 -7.33 28.37
CA TRP A 122 -27.04 -6.98 26.94
C TRP A 122 -28.16 -7.67 26.16
N LEU A 123 -28.49 -8.94 26.48
CA LEU A 123 -29.50 -9.71 25.74
C LEU A 123 -30.89 -9.15 26.02
N ALA A 124 -31.18 -8.81 27.29
CA ALA A 124 -32.44 -8.16 27.67
C ALA A 124 -32.64 -6.82 26.95
N LYS A 125 -31.58 -6.01 26.87
CA LYS A 125 -31.58 -4.73 26.14
C LYS A 125 -31.88 -4.93 24.65
N GLN A 126 -31.27 -5.92 24.01
CA GLN A 126 -31.55 -6.20 22.60
C GLN A 126 -32.96 -6.78 22.37
N ARG A 127 -33.50 -7.57 23.31
CA ARG A 127 -34.90 -8.04 23.25
C ARG A 127 -35.88 -6.86 23.32
N GLU A 128 -35.66 -5.93 24.24
CA GLU A 128 -36.51 -4.73 24.37
C GLU A 128 -36.47 -3.90 23.08
N PHE A 129 -35.28 -3.68 22.53
CA PHE A 129 -35.12 -3.04 21.23
C PHE A 129 -35.86 -3.79 20.11
N ALA A 130 -35.69 -5.11 20.04
CA ALA A 130 -36.31 -5.92 19.00
C ALA A 130 -37.85 -5.92 19.07
N ARG A 131 -38.43 -5.89 20.28
CA ARG A 131 -39.88 -5.73 20.48
C ARG A 131 -40.37 -4.31 20.16
N GLY A 132 -39.50 -3.32 20.35
CA GLY A 132 -39.79 -1.90 20.10
C GLY A 132 -39.74 -1.50 18.63
N ASP A 133 -39.03 -2.24 17.77
CA ASP A 133 -38.90 -1.92 16.34
C ASP A 133 -40.22 -2.13 15.57
N ARG A 134 -40.93 -1.02 15.35
CA ARG A 134 -42.18 -0.99 14.57
C ARG A 134 -41.95 -0.96 13.06
N ARG A 135 -40.75 -0.62 12.60
CA ARG A 135 -40.43 -0.45 11.18
C ARG A 135 -40.05 -1.77 10.50
N ARG A 136 -39.92 -2.85 11.28
CA ARG A 136 -39.61 -4.21 10.81
C ARG A 136 -38.36 -4.25 9.94
N LYS A 137 -37.34 -3.49 10.32
CA LYS A 137 -36.07 -3.47 9.61
C LYS A 137 -35.33 -4.79 9.80
N VAL A 138 -34.39 -5.07 8.92
CA VAL A 138 -33.37 -6.11 9.17
C VAL A 138 -32.46 -5.64 10.29
N ARG A 139 -32.26 -6.47 11.30
CA ARG A 139 -31.42 -6.13 12.45
C ARG A 139 -30.14 -6.94 12.41
N VAL A 140 -28.99 -6.28 12.33
CA VAL A 140 -27.68 -6.95 12.33
C VAL A 140 -27.02 -6.73 13.68
N PHE A 141 -26.93 -7.79 14.49
CA PHE A 141 -26.25 -7.76 15.78
C PHE A 141 -24.82 -8.29 15.61
N LEU A 142 -23.83 -7.42 15.80
CA LEU A 142 -22.41 -7.77 15.76
C LEU A 142 -21.89 -8.04 17.17
N LEU A 143 -21.49 -9.28 17.45
CA LEU A 143 -20.88 -9.68 18.72
C LEU A 143 -19.42 -10.05 18.46
N ASP A 144 -18.52 -9.13 18.80
CA ASP A 144 -17.09 -9.40 18.73
C ASP A 144 -16.60 -10.21 19.93
N ASP A 145 -15.68 -11.13 19.71
CA ASP A 145 -15.18 -12.06 20.74
C ASP A 145 -16.31 -12.76 21.51
N ALA A 146 -17.28 -13.35 20.80
CA ALA A 146 -18.47 -13.97 21.38
C ALA A 146 -18.20 -15.18 22.31
N HIS A 147 -16.96 -15.65 22.39
CA HIS A 147 -16.49 -16.57 23.43
C HIS A 147 -16.27 -15.90 24.80
N ASN A 148 -16.52 -14.59 24.91
CA ASN A 148 -16.56 -13.88 26.17
C ASN A 148 -17.66 -14.48 27.09
N GLU A 149 -17.30 -14.66 28.36
CA GLU A 149 -18.17 -15.27 29.36
C GLU A 149 -19.52 -14.57 29.51
N VAL A 150 -19.57 -13.24 29.38
CA VAL A 150 -20.82 -12.45 29.53
C VAL A 150 -21.83 -12.84 28.44
N PHE A 151 -21.37 -12.94 27.19
CA PHE A 151 -22.23 -13.35 26.07
C PHE A 151 -22.74 -14.78 26.26
N LEU A 152 -21.84 -15.71 26.56
CA LEU A 152 -22.21 -17.12 26.71
C LEU A 152 -23.13 -17.36 27.91
N CYS A 153 -22.88 -16.69 29.04
CA CYS A 153 -23.69 -16.83 30.25
C CYS A 153 -25.14 -16.36 30.03
N GLU A 154 -25.31 -15.18 29.41
CA GLU A 154 -26.66 -14.66 29.14
C GLU A 154 -27.42 -15.51 28.11
N PHE A 155 -26.74 -15.98 27.06
CA PHE A 155 -27.38 -16.93 26.14
C PHE A 155 -27.75 -18.25 26.83
N ALA A 156 -26.91 -18.77 27.72
CA ALA A 156 -27.18 -20.01 28.44
C ALA A 156 -28.21 -19.85 29.59
N GLY A 157 -28.49 -18.61 30.02
CA GLY A 157 -29.33 -18.34 31.19
C GLY A 157 -28.65 -18.75 32.52
N VAL A 158 -27.32 -18.68 32.58
CA VAL A 158 -26.54 -19.00 33.78
C VAL A 158 -25.83 -17.76 34.33
N GLY A 159 -25.61 -17.71 35.64
CA GLY A 159 -24.86 -16.61 36.26
C GLY A 159 -23.35 -16.71 35.99
N LEU A 160 -22.66 -15.57 35.92
CA LEU A 160 -21.20 -15.53 35.75
C LEU A 160 -20.44 -16.31 36.83
N ASP A 161 -20.93 -16.31 38.07
CA ASP A 161 -20.31 -17.05 39.17
C ASP A 161 -20.28 -18.56 38.91
N TRP A 162 -21.34 -19.11 38.30
CA TRP A 162 -21.39 -20.52 37.92
C TRP A 162 -20.36 -20.84 36.83
N PHE A 163 -20.17 -19.92 35.88
CA PHE A 163 -19.25 -20.09 34.76
C PHE A 163 -17.78 -20.02 35.21
N ARG A 164 -17.47 -19.06 36.09
CA ARG A 164 -16.12 -18.84 36.63
C ARG A 164 -15.69 -19.87 37.67
N ALA A 165 -16.63 -20.62 38.26
CA ALA A 165 -16.34 -21.67 39.24
C ALA A 165 -15.67 -22.92 38.65
N ARG A 166 -15.53 -23.03 37.31
CA ARG A 166 -14.97 -24.19 36.61
C ARG A 166 -13.89 -23.76 35.60
N PRO A 167 -13.01 -24.68 35.15
CA PRO A 167 -12.09 -24.41 34.05
C PRO A 167 -12.85 -23.91 32.82
N ARG A 168 -12.34 -22.83 32.20
CA ARG A 168 -13.01 -22.15 31.09
C ARG A 168 -13.49 -23.10 29.98
N LYS A 169 -12.64 -24.02 29.54
CA LYS A 169 -12.99 -24.97 28.47
C LYS A 169 -14.13 -25.92 28.87
N GLU A 170 -14.18 -26.34 30.13
CA GLU A 170 -15.27 -27.17 30.66
C GLU A 170 -16.56 -26.37 30.79
N SER A 171 -16.48 -25.12 31.25
CA SER A 171 -17.63 -24.21 31.34
C SER A 171 -18.21 -23.91 29.95
N GLU A 172 -17.36 -23.51 29.00
CA GLU A 172 -17.74 -23.20 27.61
C GLU A 172 -18.46 -24.39 26.98
N MET A 173 -17.83 -25.56 26.98
CA MET A 173 -18.41 -26.77 26.38
C MET A 173 -19.65 -27.28 27.13
N GLY A 174 -19.70 -27.11 28.45
CA GLY A 174 -20.81 -27.53 29.30
C GLY A 174 -22.10 -26.73 29.07
N ILE A 175 -22.03 -25.53 28.50
CA ILE A 175 -23.21 -24.69 28.23
C ILE A 175 -23.59 -24.58 26.74
N VAL A 176 -22.78 -25.10 25.82
CA VAL A 176 -23.03 -24.96 24.36
C VAL A 176 -24.42 -25.42 23.96
N GLY A 177 -24.89 -26.54 24.50
CA GLY A 177 -26.24 -27.05 24.22
C GLY A 177 -27.33 -26.06 24.64
N SER A 178 -27.22 -25.49 25.84
CA SER A 178 -28.14 -24.47 26.34
C SER A 178 -28.07 -23.18 25.51
N VAL A 179 -26.86 -22.73 25.16
CA VAL A 179 -26.64 -21.56 24.29
C VAL A 179 -27.31 -21.77 22.93
N GLY A 180 -27.08 -22.91 22.29
CA GLY A 180 -27.67 -23.24 20.98
C GLY A 180 -29.19 -23.32 21.02
N GLN A 181 -29.75 -24.00 22.02
CA GLN A 181 -31.20 -24.11 22.20
C GLN A 181 -31.85 -22.74 22.43
N ASN A 182 -31.27 -21.92 23.32
CA ASN A 182 -31.79 -20.60 23.62
C ASN A 182 -31.65 -19.66 22.42
N LEU A 183 -30.52 -19.66 21.70
CA LEU A 183 -30.36 -18.90 20.45
C LEU A 183 -31.45 -19.23 19.43
N VAL A 184 -31.78 -20.51 19.26
CA VAL A 184 -32.86 -20.94 18.36
C VAL A 184 -34.21 -20.42 18.84
N ALA A 185 -34.49 -20.50 20.15
CA ALA A 185 -35.73 -19.98 20.74
C ALA A 185 -35.85 -18.46 20.56
N GLU A 186 -34.77 -17.72 20.81
CA GLU A 186 -34.66 -16.27 20.60
C GLU A 186 -34.92 -15.88 19.14
N CYS A 187 -34.29 -16.58 18.19
CA CYS A 187 -34.46 -16.33 16.75
C CYS A 187 -35.88 -16.63 16.26
N ARG A 188 -36.58 -17.61 16.86
CA ARG A 188 -37.99 -17.91 16.57
C ARG A 188 -38.95 -16.89 17.19
N GLY A 189 -38.55 -16.26 18.30
CA GLY A 189 -39.34 -15.29 19.05
C GLY A 189 -39.01 -13.84 18.70
N ASP A 190 -38.46 -13.11 19.67
CA ASP A 190 -38.26 -11.66 19.59
C ASP A 190 -37.29 -11.23 18.47
N PHE A 191 -36.37 -12.12 18.07
CA PHE A 191 -35.32 -11.83 17.10
C PHE A 191 -35.61 -12.30 15.67
N GLN A 192 -36.85 -12.54 15.29
CA GLN A 192 -37.22 -12.61 13.85
C GLN A 192 -36.71 -11.38 13.10
N ARG A 193 -36.45 -11.44 11.78
CA ARG A 193 -35.81 -10.34 11.03
C ARG A 193 -34.42 -9.93 11.55
N SER A 194 -33.66 -10.85 12.15
CA SER A 194 -32.33 -10.53 12.68
C SER A 194 -31.22 -11.44 12.15
N ILE A 195 -30.04 -10.87 11.95
CA ILE A 195 -28.79 -11.57 11.70
C ILE A 195 -27.91 -11.40 12.93
N PHE A 196 -27.55 -12.50 13.58
CA PHE A 196 -26.51 -12.52 14.59
C PHE A 196 -25.18 -12.86 13.93
N LEU A 197 -24.25 -11.91 13.88
CA LEU A 197 -22.89 -12.13 13.42
C LEU A 197 -21.95 -12.18 14.62
N LEU A 198 -21.48 -13.37 14.95
CA LEU A 198 -20.60 -13.63 16.07
C LEU A 198 -19.20 -13.91 15.54
N THR A 199 -18.18 -13.27 16.12
CA THR A 199 -16.77 -13.61 15.85
C THR A 199 -16.12 -14.28 17.06
N SER A 200 -15.20 -15.22 16.85
CA SER A 200 -14.45 -15.84 17.95
C SER A 200 -13.09 -16.38 17.53
N ALA A 201 -12.16 -16.49 18.49
CA ALA A 201 -10.91 -17.22 18.30
C ALA A 201 -11.07 -18.75 18.51
N SER A 202 -12.15 -19.19 19.16
CA SER A 202 -12.40 -20.59 19.50
C SER A 202 -13.18 -21.30 18.39
N ALA A 203 -12.46 -22.04 17.53
CA ALA A 203 -13.06 -22.86 16.48
C ALA A 203 -13.91 -24.00 17.06
N ASP A 204 -13.39 -24.73 18.05
CA ASP A 204 -14.09 -25.83 18.72
C ASP A 204 -15.48 -25.38 19.23
N LEU A 205 -15.53 -24.25 19.94
CA LEU A 205 -16.77 -23.70 20.48
C LEU A 205 -17.79 -23.40 19.37
N PHE A 206 -17.38 -22.72 18.31
CA PHE A 206 -18.28 -22.31 17.22
C PHE A 206 -18.74 -23.49 16.37
N MET A 207 -17.87 -24.47 16.13
CA MET A 207 -18.25 -25.70 15.45
C MET A 207 -19.26 -26.52 16.26
N SER A 208 -19.06 -26.66 17.57
CA SER A 208 -20.03 -27.34 18.44
C SER A 208 -21.34 -26.56 18.57
N LEU A 209 -21.27 -25.22 18.69
CA LEU A 209 -22.47 -24.38 18.73
C LEU A 209 -23.27 -24.47 17.43
N HIS A 210 -22.60 -24.46 16.28
CA HIS A 210 -23.24 -24.68 14.98
C HIS A 210 -23.99 -26.01 14.92
N GLN A 211 -23.35 -27.10 15.36
CA GLN A 211 -23.99 -28.42 15.39
C GLN A 211 -25.24 -28.46 16.28
N GLU A 212 -25.18 -27.85 17.46
CA GLU A 212 -26.34 -27.76 18.36
C GLU A 212 -27.47 -26.90 17.77
N ILE A 213 -27.15 -25.75 17.15
CA ILE A 213 -28.16 -24.92 16.49
C ILE A 213 -28.84 -25.68 15.34
N GLU A 214 -28.06 -26.31 14.47
CA GLU A 214 -28.57 -27.06 13.30
C GLU A 214 -29.41 -28.27 13.70
N ARG A 215 -29.13 -28.88 14.87
CA ARG A 215 -29.93 -29.95 15.44
C ARG A 215 -31.37 -29.51 15.76
N TRP A 216 -31.54 -28.27 16.23
CA TRP A 216 -32.85 -27.72 16.62
C TRP A 216 -33.54 -26.95 15.49
N HIS A 217 -32.76 -26.38 14.57
CA HIS A 217 -33.23 -25.64 13.41
C HIS A 217 -32.24 -25.73 12.24
N ALA A 218 -32.54 -26.57 11.27
CA ALA A 218 -31.73 -26.68 10.06
C ALA A 218 -31.64 -25.34 9.33
N ARG A 219 -30.43 -25.02 8.84
CA ARG A 219 -30.04 -23.83 8.07
C ARG A 219 -30.19 -22.51 8.81
N LEU A 220 -30.38 -22.51 10.14
CA LEU A 220 -30.41 -21.28 10.92
C LEU A 220 -29.01 -20.68 11.06
N SER A 221 -27.98 -21.51 11.06
CA SER A 221 -26.61 -21.07 11.28
C SER A 221 -25.66 -21.46 10.16
N VAL A 222 -24.66 -20.62 9.93
CA VAL A 222 -23.53 -20.90 9.05
C VAL A 222 -22.26 -20.66 9.84
N CYS A 223 -21.38 -21.67 9.88
CA CYS A 223 -20.06 -21.56 10.49
C CYS A 223 -19.00 -21.37 9.40
N LYS A 224 -18.19 -20.32 9.51
CA LYS A 224 -17.11 -20.00 8.57
C LYS A 224 -15.83 -19.67 9.29
N GLU A 225 -14.73 -20.16 8.75
CA GLU A 225 -13.41 -19.70 9.12
C GLU A 225 -13.09 -18.39 8.39
N LEU A 226 -12.57 -17.40 9.12
CA LEU A 226 -11.94 -16.20 8.59
C LEU A 226 -10.48 -16.55 8.29
N PRO A 227 -10.12 -16.80 7.01
CA PRO A 227 -8.78 -17.26 6.67
C PRO A 227 -7.76 -16.16 6.95
N LEU A 228 -6.55 -16.57 7.31
CA LEU A 228 -5.41 -15.67 7.21
C LEU A 228 -5.17 -15.33 5.72
N PRO A 229 -4.76 -14.10 5.39
CA PRO A 229 -4.40 -13.77 4.03
C PRO A 229 -3.26 -14.67 3.57
N ARG A 230 -3.31 -15.05 2.29
CA ARG A 230 -2.18 -15.71 1.61
C ARG A 230 -0.90 -14.88 1.78
N SER A 231 0.26 -15.53 1.77
CA SER A 231 1.55 -14.88 2.07
C SER A 231 1.84 -13.67 1.18
N ASP A 232 1.50 -13.73 -0.11
CA ASP A 232 1.63 -12.64 -1.09
C ASP A 232 0.75 -11.42 -0.72
N VAL A 233 -0.51 -11.69 -0.37
CA VAL A 233 -1.47 -10.65 0.04
C VAL A 233 -1.06 -10.04 1.37
N LYS A 234 -0.63 -10.87 2.33
CA LYS A 234 -0.15 -10.44 3.64
C LYS A 234 1.07 -9.53 3.52
N GLU A 235 2.07 -9.91 2.73
CA GLU A 235 3.25 -9.08 2.49
C GLU A 235 2.86 -7.76 1.80
N THR A 236 1.96 -7.79 0.83
CA THR A 236 1.48 -6.56 0.18
C THR A 236 0.82 -5.61 1.18
N ILE A 237 -0.02 -6.11 2.09
CA ILE A 237 -0.65 -5.31 3.16
C ILE A 237 0.40 -4.73 4.11
N VAL A 238 1.37 -5.54 4.53
CA VAL A 238 2.45 -5.11 5.43
C VAL A 238 3.31 -4.04 4.75
N ARG A 239 3.77 -4.28 3.52
CA ARG A 239 4.55 -3.33 2.72
C ARG A 239 3.83 -2.00 2.55
N THR A 240 2.60 -2.03 2.05
CA THR A 240 1.80 -0.83 1.77
C THR A 240 1.63 0.00 3.05
N ASN A 241 1.26 -0.65 4.16
CA ASN A 241 1.05 0.07 5.42
C ASN A 241 2.36 0.51 6.08
N THR A 242 3.46 -0.23 5.96
CA THR A 242 4.78 0.24 6.38
C THR A 242 5.12 1.54 5.66
N ASN A 243 4.97 1.58 4.33
CA ASN A 243 5.29 2.76 3.52
C ASN A 243 4.36 3.96 3.81
N ARG A 244 3.07 3.72 4.10
CA ARG A 244 2.10 4.79 4.41
C ARG A 244 2.28 5.41 5.80
N LEU A 245 2.78 4.64 6.76
CA LEU A 245 2.86 5.06 8.16
C LEU A 245 4.24 5.59 8.55
N ASN A 246 5.27 5.34 7.74
CA ASN A 246 6.66 5.59 8.07
C ASN A 246 7.37 6.44 7.01
N ASP A 247 8.51 6.98 7.40
CA ASP A 247 9.47 7.74 6.59
C ASP A 247 10.46 6.84 5.84
N VAL A 248 10.44 5.53 6.08
CA VAL A 248 11.28 4.54 5.41
C VAL A 248 10.44 3.47 4.73
N SER A 249 10.92 2.97 3.60
CA SER A 249 10.26 1.90 2.88
C SER A 249 10.41 0.56 3.60
N TYR A 250 9.44 -0.33 3.38
CA TYR A 250 9.52 -1.74 3.76
C TYR A 250 10.82 -2.41 3.29
N TRP A 251 11.26 -2.12 2.06
CA TRP A 251 12.48 -2.70 1.50
C TRP A 251 13.74 -2.11 2.12
N TYR A 252 13.73 -0.83 2.49
CA TYR A 252 14.83 -0.23 3.24
C TYR A 252 15.05 -0.96 4.58
N CYS A 253 13.98 -1.33 5.28
CA CYS A 253 14.07 -2.13 6.51
C CYS A 253 14.75 -3.47 6.26
N LEU A 254 14.42 -4.15 5.16
CA LEU A 254 15.03 -5.43 4.81
C LEU A 254 16.48 -5.28 4.36
N ASP A 255 16.83 -4.21 3.65
CA ASP A 255 18.21 -3.94 3.23
C ASP A 255 19.16 -3.67 4.38
N ALA A 256 18.66 -3.05 5.45
CA ALA A 256 19.40 -2.80 6.67
C ALA A 256 19.67 -4.09 7.47
N ALA A 257 18.83 -5.11 7.26
CA ALA A 257 18.77 -6.33 8.06
C ALA A 257 19.84 -7.37 7.70
N GLY A 258 20.25 -8.14 8.70
CA GLY A 258 21.10 -9.31 8.53
C GLY A 258 20.37 -10.51 7.88
N PRO A 259 21.12 -11.56 7.51
CA PRO A 259 20.56 -12.77 6.91
C PRO A 259 19.48 -13.45 7.77
N ASP A 260 19.67 -13.47 9.09
CA ASP A 260 18.77 -14.14 10.03
C ASP A 260 17.46 -13.37 10.19
N GLU A 261 17.50 -12.04 10.27
CA GLU A 261 16.30 -11.22 10.32
C GLU A 261 15.50 -11.29 9.02
N LYS A 262 16.17 -11.28 7.86
CA LYS A 262 15.51 -11.50 6.55
C LYS A 262 14.82 -12.86 6.50
N LYS A 263 15.49 -13.91 6.96
CA LYS A 263 14.91 -15.26 7.03
C LYS A 263 13.72 -15.31 7.98
N ARG A 264 13.77 -14.60 9.10
CA ARG A 264 12.65 -14.48 10.03
C ARG A 264 11.46 -13.76 9.39
N VAL A 265 11.68 -12.66 8.68
CA VAL A 265 10.59 -11.96 7.94
C VAL A 265 9.97 -12.90 6.90
N HIS A 266 10.78 -13.56 6.08
CA HIS A 266 10.31 -14.56 5.11
C HIS A 266 9.45 -15.64 5.77
N HIS A 267 9.92 -16.17 6.89
CA HIS A 267 9.22 -17.23 7.63
C HIS A 267 7.89 -16.74 8.23
N VAL A 268 7.87 -15.60 8.92
CA VAL A 268 6.64 -15.05 9.53
C VAL A 268 5.59 -14.68 8.46
N LEU A 269 6.04 -14.17 7.31
CA LEU A 269 5.15 -13.90 6.18
C LEU A 269 4.67 -15.18 5.48
N GLY A 270 5.49 -16.23 5.45
CA GLY A 270 5.14 -17.54 4.91
C GLY A 270 4.18 -18.35 5.78
N GLU A 271 4.27 -18.22 7.11
CA GLU A 271 3.47 -18.99 8.06
C GLU A 271 2.08 -18.39 8.32
N GLN A 272 1.21 -19.16 8.99
CA GLN A 272 -0.09 -18.73 9.51
C GLN A 272 0.02 -17.83 10.77
N LYS A 273 0.95 -16.87 10.73
CA LYS A 273 1.08 -15.80 11.74
C LYS A 273 0.31 -14.55 11.32
N GLY A 274 -0.11 -13.77 12.32
CA GLY A 274 -0.91 -12.57 12.14
C GLY A 274 -0.14 -11.36 11.61
N PHE A 275 -0.86 -10.26 11.35
CA PHE A 275 -0.25 -9.01 10.88
C PHE A 275 0.71 -8.37 11.90
N THR A 276 0.38 -8.40 13.19
CA THR A 276 1.23 -7.81 14.24
C THR A 276 2.61 -8.46 14.28
N ASP A 277 2.68 -9.80 14.19
CA ASP A 277 3.94 -10.53 14.13
C ASP A 277 4.76 -10.15 12.89
N SER A 278 4.06 -9.94 11.77
CA SER A 278 4.68 -9.54 10.50
C SER A 278 5.30 -8.14 10.60
N PHE A 279 4.56 -7.16 11.15
CA PHE A 279 5.11 -5.82 11.38
C PHE A 279 6.27 -5.82 12.38
N LEU A 280 6.17 -6.60 13.47
CA LEU A 280 7.25 -6.73 14.45
C LEU A 280 8.51 -7.34 13.82
N ALA A 281 8.36 -8.34 12.95
CA ALA A 281 9.51 -8.92 12.24
C ALA A 281 10.22 -7.89 11.35
N VAL A 282 9.47 -7.00 10.69
CA VAL A 282 10.04 -5.91 9.87
C VAL A 282 10.66 -4.81 10.74
N ASP A 283 10.04 -4.46 11.87
CA ASP A 283 10.62 -3.50 12.84
C ASP A 283 11.94 -4.03 13.41
N ASP A 284 12.01 -5.32 13.75
CA ASP A 284 13.24 -5.98 14.20
C ASP A 284 14.33 -5.99 13.10
N ALA A 285 13.94 -6.18 11.84
CA ALA A 285 14.83 -6.09 10.70
C ALA A 285 15.44 -4.68 10.53
N LEU A 286 14.66 -3.62 10.78
CA LEU A 286 15.16 -2.24 10.77
C LEU A 286 16.17 -1.97 11.90
N LYS A 287 15.95 -2.55 13.09
CA LYS A 287 16.82 -2.39 14.27
C LYS A 287 18.16 -3.08 14.15
N SER A 288 18.25 -4.18 13.42
CA SER A 288 19.46 -5.00 13.34
C SER A 288 20.56 -4.39 12.47
N SER A 289 20.57 -3.05 12.29
CA SER A 289 21.39 -2.22 11.40
C SER A 289 22.91 -2.48 11.52
N ARG A 290 23.33 -3.65 11.06
CA ARG A 290 24.69 -4.17 11.02
C ARG A 290 24.87 -4.95 9.71
N ARG A 291 24.35 -4.40 8.61
CA ARG A 291 24.60 -4.94 7.28
C ARG A 291 26.12 -5.08 7.08
N ARG A 292 26.57 -6.29 6.75
CA ARG A 292 27.92 -6.55 6.24
C ARG A 292 27.82 -6.69 4.72
N GLY A 293 28.48 -5.81 3.97
CA GLY A 293 28.55 -5.88 2.49
C GLY A 293 28.10 -4.60 1.78
N ALA A 294 28.26 -4.57 0.45
CA ALA A 294 27.89 -3.44 -0.40
C ALA A 294 26.40 -3.08 -0.25
N PRO A 295 26.00 -1.80 -0.40
CA PRO A 295 24.59 -1.37 -0.34
C PRO A 295 23.75 -2.08 -1.40
N ALA A 296 22.45 -2.24 -1.14
CA ALA A 296 21.55 -2.78 -2.16
C ALA A 296 21.36 -1.75 -3.26
N SER A 297 21.17 -2.21 -4.50
CA SER A 297 20.77 -1.34 -5.59
C SER A 297 19.40 -0.75 -5.27
N ARG A 298 19.31 0.58 -5.28
CA ARG A 298 18.05 1.32 -5.23
C ARG A 298 17.46 1.39 -6.64
N ASN A 299 16.17 1.67 -6.70
CA ASN A 299 15.56 2.13 -7.94
C ASN A 299 16.17 3.48 -8.34
N VAL A 300 16.06 3.90 -9.60
CA VAL A 300 16.67 5.14 -10.09
C VAL A 300 15.63 6.02 -10.74
N ILE A 301 15.59 7.28 -10.32
CA ILE A 301 14.92 8.36 -11.04
C ILE A 301 16.02 9.18 -11.71
N THR A 302 15.99 9.26 -13.05
CA THR A 302 16.89 10.13 -13.80
C THR A 302 16.17 11.42 -14.15
N LEU A 303 16.59 12.53 -13.56
CA LEU A 303 16.16 13.87 -13.97
C LEU A 303 17.07 14.38 -15.09
N VAL A 304 16.51 14.73 -16.24
CA VAL A 304 17.24 15.31 -17.37
C VAL A 304 16.86 16.78 -17.54
N THR A 305 17.78 17.69 -17.23
CA THR A 305 17.58 19.13 -17.47
C THR A 305 18.12 19.55 -18.83
N LEU A 306 17.23 20.07 -19.68
CA LEU A 306 17.49 20.45 -21.06
C LEU A 306 17.72 21.97 -21.15
N GLY A 307 18.95 22.32 -21.52
CA GLY A 307 19.45 23.66 -21.78
C GLY A 307 20.07 24.35 -20.57
N ALA A 308 20.20 23.64 -19.44
CA ALA A 308 20.93 24.09 -18.27
C ALA A 308 22.42 23.81 -18.40
N VAL A 309 23.25 24.78 -18.04
CA VAL A 309 24.71 24.71 -18.15
C VAL A 309 25.25 23.92 -16.94
N PRO A 310 26.17 22.95 -17.12
CA PRO A 310 26.57 22.05 -16.03
C PRO A 310 27.03 22.72 -14.72
N PRO A 311 27.85 23.80 -14.75
CA PRO A 311 28.17 24.60 -13.56
C PRO A 311 26.96 25.14 -12.77
N ASP A 312 25.88 25.55 -13.44
CA ASP A 312 24.69 26.11 -12.77
C ASP A 312 23.97 25.04 -11.96
N VAL A 313 23.88 23.82 -12.51
CA VAL A 313 23.30 22.67 -11.81
C VAL A 313 24.17 22.27 -10.62
N LYS A 314 25.50 22.28 -10.78
CA LYS A 314 26.42 22.02 -9.66
C LYS A 314 26.21 23.01 -8.52
N ALA A 315 26.19 24.32 -8.82
CA ALA A 315 25.96 25.35 -7.81
C ALA A 315 24.58 25.22 -7.15
N PHE A 316 23.55 24.82 -7.92
CA PHE A 316 22.20 24.58 -7.40
C PHE A 316 22.14 23.42 -6.41
N LEU A 317 22.85 22.32 -6.68
CA LEU A 317 22.98 21.18 -5.77
C LEU A 317 23.77 21.54 -4.51
N GLU A 318 24.90 22.24 -4.67
CA GLU A 318 25.74 22.71 -3.55
C GLU A 318 24.97 23.63 -2.59
N THR A 319 24.13 24.54 -3.13
CA THR A 319 23.30 25.45 -2.33
C THR A 319 22.28 24.69 -1.45
N ARG A 320 21.95 23.45 -1.79
CA ARG A 320 21.02 22.59 -1.06
C ARG A 320 21.72 21.49 -0.25
N GLU A 321 23.04 21.56 -0.13
CA GLU A 321 23.85 20.57 0.59
C GLU A 321 23.66 19.14 0.05
N VAL A 322 23.35 19.02 -1.26
CA VAL A 322 23.16 17.72 -1.91
C VAL A 322 24.50 17.20 -2.41
N GLU A 323 25.06 16.20 -1.72
CA GLU A 323 26.34 15.60 -2.07
C GLU A 323 26.19 14.40 -3.04
N PRO A 324 26.72 14.50 -4.28
CA PRO A 324 26.71 13.39 -5.22
C PRO A 324 27.70 12.30 -4.79
N SER A 325 27.25 11.05 -4.83
CA SER A 325 28.13 9.89 -4.66
C SER A 325 29.05 9.66 -5.87
N GLU A 326 28.63 10.11 -7.05
CA GLU A 326 29.41 10.08 -8.28
C GLU A 326 29.10 11.34 -9.09
N GLU A 327 30.13 11.96 -9.68
CA GLU A 327 29.97 13.14 -10.53
C GLU A 327 30.83 13.08 -11.81
N TYR A 328 30.28 13.64 -12.88
CA TYR A 328 30.97 14.00 -14.10
C TYR A 328 30.55 15.41 -14.50
N LEU A 329 31.51 16.34 -14.54
CA LEU A 329 31.29 17.72 -14.94
C LEU A 329 32.04 17.99 -16.24
N GLY A 330 31.32 17.89 -17.37
CA GLY A 330 31.79 18.29 -18.70
C GLY A 330 31.41 19.72 -19.03
N THR A 331 31.69 20.12 -20.27
CA THR A 331 31.37 21.47 -20.79
C THR A 331 29.90 21.56 -21.21
N HIS A 332 29.40 20.53 -21.88
CA HIS A 332 28.06 20.45 -22.46
C HIS A 332 27.17 19.41 -21.77
N LEU A 333 27.79 18.43 -21.11
CA LEU A 333 27.13 17.35 -20.37
C LEU A 333 27.59 17.35 -18.90
N GLY A 334 26.62 17.34 -17.97
CA GLY A 334 26.88 17.09 -16.55
C GLY A 334 26.06 15.89 -16.06
N VAL A 335 26.63 15.09 -15.16
CA VAL A 335 25.97 13.92 -14.56
C VAL A 335 26.29 13.85 -13.07
N TRP A 336 25.27 13.75 -12.23
CA TRP A 336 25.40 13.57 -10.78
C TRP A 336 24.55 12.38 -10.33
N TYR A 337 25.12 11.49 -9.52
CA TYR A 337 24.40 10.39 -8.92
C TYR A 337 24.32 10.57 -7.41
N VAL A 338 23.12 10.86 -6.92
CA VAL A 338 22.84 11.20 -5.53
C VAL A 338 22.04 10.08 -4.89
N ARG A 339 22.64 9.42 -3.91
CA ARG A 339 21.99 8.30 -3.19
C ARG A 339 21.16 8.78 -2.03
N GLU A 340 21.65 9.75 -1.27
CA GLU A 340 21.06 10.14 0.01
C GLU A 340 20.64 11.60 0.00
N GLN A 341 19.67 11.93 0.85
CA GLN A 341 19.21 13.29 1.14
C GLN A 341 18.69 14.11 -0.05
N TRP A 342 18.65 13.55 -1.26
CA TRP A 342 18.22 14.26 -2.45
C TRP A 342 16.78 14.72 -2.34
N ALA A 343 15.84 13.88 -1.89
CA ALA A 343 14.43 14.26 -1.87
C ALA A 343 14.14 15.25 -0.74
N SER A 344 14.71 15.01 0.45
CA SER A 344 14.53 15.88 1.61
C SER A 344 15.08 17.29 1.40
N ALA A 345 16.13 17.45 0.58
CA ALA A 345 16.72 18.75 0.26
C ALA A 345 15.78 19.68 -0.53
N PHE A 346 14.69 19.15 -1.11
CA PHE A 346 13.71 19.92 -1.88
C PHE A 346 12.38 20.12 -1.15
N VAL A 347 12.28 19.71 0.13
CA VAL A 347 11.06 19.83 0.92
C VAL A 347 11.22 20.86 2.04
N GLU A 348 10.52 21.98 1.90
CA GLU A 348 10.33 23.00 2.95
C GLU A 348 8.93 22.89 3.61
N GLY A 349 8.21 21.82 3.30
CA GLY A 349 6.77 21.70 3.52
C GLY A 349 6.34 21.04 4.83
N SER A 350 5.13 20.47 4.78
CA SER A 350 4.50 19.81 5.94
C SER A 350 5.24 18.55 6.40
N VAL A 351 4.94 18.09 7.62
CA VAL A 351 5.45 16.83 8.19
C VAL A 351 5.20 15.64 7.25
N GLU A 352 4.06 15.63 6.54
CA GLU A 352 3.72 14.56 5.62
C GLU A 352 4.57 14.59 4.34
N GLN A 353 4.89 15.78 3.83
CA GLN A 353 5.79 15.92 2.68
C GLN A 353 7.22 15.49 3.05
N ALA A 354 7.70 15.86 4.23
CA ALA A 354 9.01 15.41 4.73
C ALA A 354 9.06 13.88 4.84
N ARG A 355 8.02 13.26 5.42
CA ARG A 355 7.90 11.79 5.49
C ARG A 355 7.95 11.14 4.11
N ARG A 356 7.19 11.67 3.14
CA ARG A 356 7.17 11.14 1.76
C ARG A 356 8.50 11.30 1.04
N ALA A 357 9.21 12.40 1.24
CA ALA A 357 10.54 12.59 0.69
C ALA A 357 11.53 11.58 1.26
N GLU A 358 11.53 11.37 2.58
CA GLU A 358 12.34 10.33 3.22
C GLU A 358 12.00 8.93 2.69
N LEU A 359 10.70 8.64 2.51
CA LEU A 359 10.22 7.36 1.97
C LEU A 359 10.78 7.14 0.56
N VAL A 360 10.65 8.13 -0.32
CA VAL A 360 11.11 8.03 -1.72
C VAL A 360 12.62 7.85 -1.78
N GLN A 361 13.41 8.65 -1.06
CA GLN A 361 14.87 8.52 -1.10
C GLN A 361 15.38 7.23 -0.43
N SER A 362 14.59 6.61 0.45
CA SER A 362 14.93 5.29 1.01
C SER A 362 14.89 4.17 -0.04
N GLU A 363 14.12 4.37 -1.11
CA GLU A 363 13.85 3.37 -2.16
C GLU A 363 14.48 3.73 -3.52
N PHE A 364 14.56 5.03 -3.82
CA PHE A 364 15.06 5.59 -5.07
C PHE A 364 16.32 6.45 -4.83
N ALA A 365 17.28 6.31 -5.73
CA ALA A 365 18.36 7.27 -5.92
C ALA A 365 18.02 8.25 -7.06
N LEU A 366 18.56 9.46 -6.99
CA LEU A 366 18.44 10.45 -8.05
C LEU A 366 19.69 10.41 -8.92
N ARG A 367 19.52 10.28 -10.23
CA ARG A 367 20.56 10.56 -11.21
C ARG A 367 20.17 11.84 -11.95
N TRP A 368 20.96 12.89 -11.83
CA TRP A 368 20.72 14.12 -12.56
C TRP A 368 21.64 14.15 -13.79
N VAL A 369 21.05 14.29 -14.97
CA VAL A 369 21.77 14.54 -16.23
C VAL A 369 21.40 15.94 -16.70
N THR A 370 22.37 16.75 -17.10
CA THR A 370 22.10 18.04 -17.73
C THR A 370 22.77 18.12 -19.08
N LEU A 371 22.03 18.67 -20.04
CA LEU A 371 22.50 18.96 -21.38
C LEU A 371 22.38 20.45 -21.61
N ASP A 372 23.45 21.10 -22.04
CA ASP A 372 23.40 22.49 -22.47
C ASP A 372 22.71 22.62 -23.85
N MET A 373 22.71 23.82 -24.46
CA MET A 373 22.06 24.02 -25.77
C MET A 373 22.65 23.18 -26.90
N ARG A 374 23.94 22.81 -26.86
CA ARG A 374 24.53 21.91 -27.86
C ARG A 374 24.01 20.49 -27.67
N GLY A 375 23.97 20.01 -26.43
CA GLY A 375 23.41 18.71 -26.09
C GLY A 375 21.93 18.61 -26.48
N VAL A 376 21.13 19.64 -26.17
CA VAL A 376 19.71 19.71 -26.55
C VAL A 376 19.55 19.73 -28.06
N TYR A 377 20.34 20.52 -28.78
CA TYR A 377 20.31 20.55 -30.24
C TYR A 377 20.60 19.16 -30.81
N ALA A 378 21.67 18.50 -30.37
CA ALA A 378 22.03 17.16 -30.81
C ALA A 378 20.91 16.13 -30.56
N LEU A 379 20.25 16.21 -29.39
CA LEU A 379 19.10 15.36 -29.03
C LEU A 379 17.87 15.63 -29.93
N CYS A 380 17.64 16.89 -30.31
CA CYS A 380 16.46 17.30 -31.08
C CYS A 380 16.59 17.10 -32.60
N ARG A 381 17.79 16.82 -33.12
CA ARG A 381 17.97 16.57 -34.56
C ARG A 381 17.21 15.31 -35.00
N PRO A 382 16.80 15.19 -36.26
CA PRO A 382 16.28 13.94 -36.80
C PRO A 382 17.31 12.80 -36.64
N PRO A 383 16.87 11.55 -36.34
CA PRO A 383 17.77 10.42 -36.19
C PRO A 383 18.45 10.08 -37.52
N VAL A 384 19.76 9.81 -37.48
CA VAL A 384 20.59 9.37 -38.61
C VAL A 384 21.56 8.29 -38.12
N THR A 385 22.12 7.48 -39.02
CA THR A 385 23.05 6.42 -38.60
C THR A 385 24.23 7.01 -37.82
N GLY A 386 24.40 6.58 -36.57
CA GLY A 386 25.44 7.08 -35.67
C GLY A 386 25.12 8.45 -35.05
N ASP A 387 23.86 8.88 -35.04
CA ASP A 387 23.49 10.19 -34.50
C ASP A 387 23.82 10.33 -33.01
N LEU A 388 24.36 11.50 -32.69
CA LEU A 388 24.76 11.85 -31.33
C LEU A 388 23.55 11.89 -30.38
N GLY A 389 22.35 12.20 -30.89
CA GLY A 389 21.12 12.19 -30.10
C GLY A 389 20.79 10.79 -29.54
N MET A 390 20.95 9.74 -30.36
CA MET A 390 20.82 8.34 -29.91
C MET A 390 21.88 7.99 -28.89
N LYS A 391 23.15 8.35 -29.12
CA LYS A 391 24.21 8.06 -28.13
C LYS A 391 24.00 8.78 -26.80
N LEU A 392 23.49 10.01 -26.82
CA LEU A 392 23.12 10.77 -25.62
C LEU A 392 21.95 10.11 -24.90
N LEU A 393 20.94 9.66 -25.64
CA LEU A 393 19.78 8.98 -25.10
C LEU A 393 20.15 7.62 -24.48
N ASP A 394 21.04 6.86 -25.13
CA ASP A 394 21.62 5.63 -24.57
C ASP A 394 22.37 5.92 -23.27
N ALA A 395 23.16 7.00 -23.23
CA ALA A 395 23.85 7.43 -22.03
C ALA A 395 22.89 7.89 -20.91
N ILE A 396 21.76 8.51 -21.24
CA ILE A 396 20.70 8.87 -20.30
C ILE A 396 20.06 7.60 -19.72
N GLN A 397 19.88 6.55 -20.52
CA GLN A 397 19.31 5.27 -20.11
C GLN A 397 20.29 4.35 -19.37
N LEU A 398 21.57 4.73 -19.23
CA LEU A 398 22.52 3.94 -18.44
C LEU A 398 22.10 3.86 -16.96
N PHE A 399 21.95 2.63 -16.48
CA PHE A 399 21.68 2.36 -15.07
C PHE A 399 22.98 2.54 -14.24
N PRO A 400 23.00 3.40 -13.22
CA PRO A 400 24.17 3.54 -12.35
C PRO A 400 24.42 2.23 -11.57
N SER A 401 25.62 1.68 -11.70
CA SER A 401 25.91 0.31 -11.27
C SER A 401 27.28 0.18 -10.59
N SER A 402 27.90 -1.00 -10.59
CA SER A 402 29.09 -1.32 -9.79
C SER A 402 30.31 -0.42 -10.10
N THR A 403 31.31 -0.39 -9.21
CA THR A 403 32.51 0.46 -9.36
C THR A 403 33.25 0.31 -10.69
N ALA A 404 33.26 -0.90 -11.27
CA ALA A 404 33.89 -1.14 -12.57
C ALA A 404 33.08 -0.53 -13.73
N GLU A 405 31.75 -0.50 -13.62
CA GLU A 405 30.86 0.10 -14.60
C GLU A 405 30.84 1.62 -14.49
N GLN A 406 31.00 2.18 -13.29
CA GLN A 406 31.16 3.63 -13.07
C GLN A 406 32.29 4.21 -13.93
N GLN A 407 33.45 3.54 -14.00
CA GLN A 407 34.57 3.99 -14.83
C GLN A 407 34.22 3.98 -16.33
N ARG A 408 33.50 2.95 -16.79
CA ARG A 408 33.03 2.84 -18.19
C ARG A 408 31.98 3.91 -18.51
N HIS A 409 31.07 4.19 -17.59
CA HIS A 409 30.07 5.25 -17.74
C HIS A 409 30.75 6.61 -17.83
N ARG A 410 31.72 6.89 -16.94
CA ARG A 410 32.50 8.14 -16.98
C ARG A 410 33.26 8.32 -18.30
N ALA A 411 33.90 7.28 -18.81
CA ALA A 411 34.55 7.31 -20.12
C ALA A 411 33.54 7.58 -21.25
N THR A 412 32.34 7.03 -21.15
CA THR A 412 31.25 7.27 -22.11
C THR A 412 30.81 8.74 -22.07
N TYR A 413 30.59 9.31 -20.89
CA TYR A 413 30.22 10.72 -20.74
C TYR A 413 31.32 11.65 -21.28
N GLN A 414 32.58 11.35 -20.96
CA GLN A 414 33.73 12.12 -21.45
C GLN A 414 33.82 12.11 -22.98
N ARG A 415 33.63 10.95 -23.60
CA ARG A 415 33.60 10.85 -25.06
C ARG A 415 32.45 11.67 -25.67
N LEU A 416 31.25 11.60 -25.08
CA LEU A 416 30.09 12.35 -25.58
C LEU A 416 30.28 13.87 -25.44
N ASP A 417 30.85 14.33 -24.33
CA ASP A 417 31.15 15.75 -24.13
C ASP A 417 32.19 16.25 -25.15
N LEU A 418 33.22 15.44 -25.45
CA LEU A 418 34.20 15.75 -26.50
C LEU A 418 33.55 15.77 -27.89
N GLU A 419 32.70 14.79 -28.23
CA GLU A 419 31.95 14.79 -29.49
C GLU A 419 31.09 16.06 -29.61
N LEU A 420 30.42 16.50 -28.54
CA LEU A 420 29.64 17.75 -28.53
C LEU A 420 30.47 19.03 -28.77
N GLN A 421 31.78 18.98 -28.48
CA GLN A 421 32.70 20.09 -28.75
C GLN A 421 33.15 20.14 -30.21
N GLU A 422 33.13 19.02 -30.94
CA GLU A 422 33.72 18.91 -32.27
C GLU A 422 33.08 19.90 -33.27
N PRO A 423 33.87 20.81 -33.86
CA PRO A 423 33.38 21.76 -34.86
C PRO A 423 32.78 21.09 -36.11
N ALA A 424 33.25 19.86 -36.41
CA ALA A 424 32.82 19.06 -37.55
C ALA A 424 31.36 18.60 -37.48
N LEU A 425 30.73 18.68 -36.30
CA LEU A 425 29.32 18.29 -36.12
C LEU A 425 28.33 19.20 -36.85
N GLY A 426 28.80 20.34 -37.39
CA GLY A 426 28.01 21.23 -38.21
C GLY A 426 26.68 21.54 -37.56
N MET A 427 26.70 22.44 -36.57
CA MET A 427 25.48 22.98 -35.96
C MET A 427 25.21 24.39 -36.52
N PRO A 428 24.99 24.54 -37.85
CA PRO A 428 24.90 25.85 -38.50
C PRO A 428 23.76 26.71 -37.93
N ASP A 429 22.73 26.05 -37.39
CA ASP A 429 21.53 26.69 -36.85
C ASP A 429 21.48 26.68 -35.32
N LEU A 430 22.59 26.41 -34.62
CA LEU A 430 22.60 26.30 -33.16
C LEU A 430 22.09 27.56 -32.47
N ASP A 431 22.56 28.73 -32.89
CA ASP A 431 22.19 30.01 -32.27
C ASP A 431 20.70 30.31 -32.50
N THR A 432 20.22 30.07 -33.73
CA THR A 432 18.81 30.17 -34.09
C THR A 432 17.95 29.19 -33.28
N PHE A 433 18.39 27.94 -33.14
CA PHE A 433 17.72 26.93 -32.33
C PHE A 433 17.68 27.34 -30.86
N ALA A 434 18.80 27.77 -30.28
CA ALA A 434 18.89 28.17 -28.88
C ALA A 434 17.99 29.37 -28.58
N MET A 435 17.94 30.36 -29.49
CA MET A 435 17.05 31.50 -29.39
C MET A 435 15.57 31.06 -29.44
N ASN A 436 15.21 30.20 -30.38
CA ASN A 436 13.84 29.67 -30.52
C ASN A 436 13.43 28.85 -29.29
N PHE A 437 14.31 27.95 -28.84
CA PHE A 437 14.10 27.10 -27.67
C PHE A 437 13.89 27.96 -26.40
N ARG A 438 14.68 29.02 -26.20
CA ARG A 438 14.48 29.97 -25.10
C ARG A 438 13.13 30.69 -25.20
N THR A 439 12.80 31.20 -26.39
CA THR A 439 11.59 31.99 -26.67
C THR A 439 10.29 31.20 -26.44
N LEU A 440 10.29 29.88 -26.65
CA LEU A 440 9.12 29.04 -26.42
C LEU A 440 8.66 28.97 -24.96
N GLY A 441 9.50 29.34 -23.99
CA GLY A 441 9.14 29.36 -22.58
C GLY A 441 8.62 28.00 -22.09
N GLN A 442 7.41 27.97 -21.55
CA GLN A 442 6.76 26.73 -21.08
C GLN A 442 6.42 25.73 -22.19
N ARG A 443 6.42 26.13 -23.47
CA ARG A 443 6.06 25.28 -24.62
C ARG A 443 7.25 24.57 -25.27
N ARG A 444 8.41 24.52 -24.60
CA ARG A 444 9.64 23.88 -25.10
C ARG A 444 9.48 22.39 -25.38
N ASN A 445 8.55 21.74 -24.68
CA ASN A 445 8.22 20.33 -24.85
C ASN A 445 7.80 19.98 -26.29
N VAL A 446 7.20 20.92 -27.02
CA VAL A 446 6.86 20.77 -28.45
C VAL A 446 8.09 20.49 -29.33
N LEU A 447 9.29 20.87 -28.90
CA LEU A 447 10.54 20.59 -29.63
C LEU A 447 11.17 19.26 -29.23
N TYR A 448 11.38 19.03 -27.93
CA TYR A 448 12.17 17.88 -27.49
C TYR A 448 11.36 16.59 -27.38
N GLU A 449 10.08 16.64 -27.01
CA GLU A 449 9.28 15.41 -26.83
C GLU A 449 9.13 14.63 -28.15
N PRO A 450 8.79 15.24 -29.30
CA PRO A 450 8.69 14.49 -30.56
C PRO A 450 10.03 13.90 -31.00
N ALA A 451 11.13 14.61 -30.75
CA ALA A 451 12.46 14.16 -31.13
C ALA A 451 12.93 12.96 -30.28
N ILE A 452 12.58 12.93 -28.99
CA ILE A 452 12.85 11.79 -28.11
C ILE A 452 11.89 10.64 -28.44
N ALA A 453 10.60 10.92 -28.63
CA ALA A 453 9.59 9.92 -28.98
C ALA A 453 9.90 9.21 -30.31
N ALA A 454 10.53 9.89 -31.27
CA ALA A 454 10.98 9.26 -32.52
C ALA A 454 12.13 8.25 -32.33
N ARG A 455 12.78 8.23 -31.16
CA ARG A 455 13.93 7.40 -30.82
C ARG A 455 13.63 6.25 -29.87
N VAL A 456 12.46 6.27 -29.21
CA VAL A 456 12.06 5.28 -28.21
C VAL A 456 10.69 4.73 -28.54
N VAL A 457 10.45 3.46 -28.16
CA VAL A 457 9.18 2.78 -28.44
C VAL A 457 8.07 3.25 -27.49
N ASP A 458 8.42 3.62 -26.26
CA ASP A 458 7.48 3.78 -25.14
C ASP A 458 7.67 5.11 -24.40
N TYR A 459 7.41 6.23 -25.08
CA TYR A 459 7.44 7.57 -24.48
C TYR A 459 6.12 7.92 -23.77
N ASN A 460 6.21 8.58 -22.61
CA ASN A 460 5.09 9.08 -21.81
C ASN A 460 4.03 8.00 -21.48
N LYS A 461 4.50 6.84 -21.03
CA LYS A 461 3.67 5.75 -20.53
C LYS A 461 3.72 5.68 -19.01
N GLY A 462 2.62 5.27 -18.40
CA GLY A 462 2.59 4.97 -16.97
C GLY A 462 3.14 3.58 -16.68
N PHE A 463 3.72 3.39 -15.49
CA PHE A 463 4.15 2.06 -15.05
C PHE A 463 3.01 1.04 -15.12
N GLU A 464 3.33 -0.21 -15.45
CA GLU A 464 2.32 -1.28 -15.57
C GLU A 464 1.54 -1.47 -14.26
N VAL A 465 2.25 -1.49 -13.13
CA VAL A 465 1.64 -1.71 -11.80
C VAL A 465 0.95 -0.46 -11.24
N PHE A 466 1.24 0.73 -11.78
CA PHE A 466 0.64 1.97 -11.32
C PHE A 466 0.60 3.07 -12.40
N PRO A 467 -0.36 3.00 -13.35
CA PRO A 467 -0.39 3.87 -14.54
C PRO A 467 -0.58 5.37 -14.27
N ARG A 468 -0.83 5.76 -13.02
CA ARG A 468 -0.96 7.16 -12.58
C ARG A 468 0.39 7.87 -12.52
N VAL A 469 1.47 7.15 -12.23
CA VAL A 469 2.83 7.71 -12.31
C VAL A 469 3.33 7.49 -13.72
N ARG A 470 3.54 8.60 -14.43
CA ARG A 470 3.92 8.63 -15.85
C ARG A 470 5.25 9.36 -15.99
N PRO A 471 6.38 8.66 -15.84
CA PRO A 471 7.65 9.23 -16.30
C PRO A 471 7.62 9.41 -17.81
N ASP A 472 8.45 10.30 -18.31
CA ASP A 472 8.57 10.53 -19.75
C ASP A 472 9.16 9.31 -20.47
N LEU A 473 10.06 8.56 -19.83
CA LEU A 473 10.60 7.31 -20.34
C LEU A 473 10.83 6.30 -19.22
N ILE A 474 10.48 5.03 -19.48
CA ILE A 474 10.74 3.89 -18.59
C ILE A 474 11.87 3.06 -19.22
N ALA A 475 13.08 3.19 -18.69
CA ALA A 475 14.21 2.35 -19.13
C ALA A 475 14.17 0.96 -18.47
N SER A 476 13.54 0.85 -17.30
CA SER A 476 13.24 -0.43 -16.64
C SER A 476 11.98 -0.29 -15.79
N GLU A 477 11.02 -1.19 -15.98
CA GLU A 477 9.72 -1.18 -15.29
C GLU A 477 9.85 -1.30 -13.78
N TYR A 478 8.96 -0.64 -13.03
CA TYR A 478 8.87 -0.83 -11.58
C TYR A 478 8.17 -2.14 -11.26
N SER A 479 8.95 -3.12 -10.78
CA SER A 479 8.42 -4.39 -10.29
C SER A 479 8.45 -4.41 -8.76
N PRO A 480 7.30 -4.54 -8.08
CA PRO A 480 7.27 -4.71 -6.63
C PRO A 480 7.89 -6.05 -6.28
N CYS A 481 9.06 -6.01 -5.65
CA CYS A 481 9.71 -7.22 -5.15
C CYS A 481 8.87 -7.87 -4.04
N ALA A 482 9.16 -9.12 -3.68
CA ALA A 482 8.46 -9.82 -2.59
C ALA A 482 9.41 -10.78 -1.91
N VAL A 483 9.63 -10.65 -0.60
CA VAL A 483 10.38 -11.66 0.17
C VAL A 483 9.71 -13.02 0.01
N THR A 484 8.37 -13.06 0.02
CA THR A 484 7.60 -14.30 -0.14
C THR A 484 7.71 -14.93 -1.54
N SER A 485 8.30 -14.23 -2.53
CA SER A 485 8.62 -14.83 -3.84
C SER A 485 9.93 -15.63 -3.85
N ALA A 486 10.69 -15.60 -2.74
CA ALA A 486 11.90 -16.40 -2.61
C ALA A 486 11.57 -17.91 -2.64
N ARG A 487 12.36 -18.66 -3.41
CA ARG A 487 12.17 -20.12 -3.55
C ARG A 487 12.47 -20.89 -2.27
N SER A 488 13.32 -20.32 -1.40
CA SER A 488 13.67 -20.88 -0.10
C SER A 488 14.00 -19.76 0.89
N GLY A 489 14.09 -20.11 2.17
CA GLY A 489 14.56 -19.19 3.22
C GLY A 489 16.07 -18.96 3.22
N SER A 490 16.79 -19.32 2.14
CA SER A 490 18.23 -19.06 2.03
C SER A 490 18.48 -17.56 1.81
N PRO A 491 19.56 -16.97 2.38
CA PRO A 491 19.87 -15.56 2.17
C PRO A 491 20.05 -15.18 0.69
N ALA A 492 20.58 -16.11 -0.13
CA ALA A 492 20.77 -15.88 -1.56
C ALA A 492 19.44 -15.76 -2.31
N ASP A 493 18.49 -16.67 -2.06
CA ASP A 493 17.17 -16.63 -2.70
C ASP A 493 16.37 -15.41 -2.25
N ILE A 494 16.42 -15.07 -0.95
CA ILE A 494 15.76 -13.87 -0.43
C ILE A 494 16.35 -12.60 -1.05
N ASN A 495 17.68 -12.47 -1.11
CA ASN A 495 18.32 -11.30 -1.71
C ASN A 495 17.99 -11.15 -3.21
N LYS A 496 17.87 -12.28 -3.92
CA LYS A 496 17.43 -12.29 -5.32
C LYS A 496 15.97 -11.86 -5.45
N ALA A 497 15.10 -12.32 -4.55
CA ALA A 497 13.67 -12.01 -4.55
C ALA A 497 13.35 -10.55 -4.22
N ILE A 498 14.23 -9.87 -3.46
CA ILE A 498 14.10 -8.45 -3.09
C ILE A 498 14.94 -7.51 -3.97
N GLN A 499 15.49 -8.02 -5.07
CA GLN A 499 16.32 -7.22 -5.97
C GLN A 499 15.45 -6.23 -6.74
N ARG A 500 15.72 -4.95 -6.55
CA ARG A 500 15.04 -3.84 -7.21
C ARG A 500 15.48 -3.69 -8.66
N MET A 501 14.50 -3.45 -9.52
CA MET A 501 14.68 -3.12 -10.92
C MET A 501 13.65 -2.04 -11.23
N CYS A 502 14.08 -0.78 -11.33
CA CYS A 502 13.29 0.32 -11.86
C CYS A 502 14.20 1.46 -12.24
N HIS A 503 13.98 2.00 -13.44
CA HIS A 503 14.68 3.17 -13.95
C HIS A 503 13.69 4.06 -14.70
N ALA A 504 13.26 5.11 -14.01
CA ALA A 504 12.38 6.12 -14.54
C ALA A 504 13.20 7.32 -15.02
N ILE A 505 12.83 7.94 -16.13
CA ILE A 505 13.53 9.10 -16.69
C ILE A 505 12.51 10.23 -16.90
N GLU A 506 12.85 11.41 -16.40
CA GLU A 506 12.03 12.62 -16.38
C GLU A 506 12.78 13.73 -17.11
N PHE A 507 12.24 14.25 -18.20
CA PHE A 507 12.83 15.36 -18.95
C PHE A 507 12.18 16.67 -18.55
N THR A 508 12.99 17.71 -18.40
CA THR A 508 12.49 19.05 -18.15
C THR A 508 13.39 20.11 -18.76
N ALA A 509 12.83 21.25 -19.16
CA ALA A 509 13.51 22.32 -19.88
C ALA A 509 13.37 23.68 -19.16
N PHE A 510 13.70 23.73 -17.86
CA PHE A 510 13.76 24.98 -17.09
C PHE A 510 14.99 25.79 -17.49
N LEU A 511 14.80 27.07 -17.87
CA LEU A 511 15.87 27.99 -18.29
C LEU A 511 15.85 29.32 -17.54
N ASP A 512 15.06 29.43 -16.47
CA ASP A 512 15.13 30.61 -15.63
C ASP A 512 16.46 30.65 -14.88
N HIS A 513 16.97 31.85 -14.60
CA HIS A 513 18.20 32.06 -13.85
C HIS A 513 18.18 31.22 -12.55
N GLN A 514 19.26 30.49 -12.28
CA GLN A 514 19.40 29.60 -11.10
C GLN A 514 18.35 28.46 -11.02
N LEU A 515 17.83 27.99 -12.15
CA LEU A 515 16.91 26.84 -12.19
C LEU A 515 15.61 27.05 -11.39
N LYS A 516 15.14 28.30 -11.32
CA LYS A 516 13.92 28.66 -10.59
C LYS A 516 12.73 27.81 -11.05
N GLY A 517 11.97 27.29 -10.08
CA GLY A 517 10.80 26.43 -10.32
C GLY A 517 11.10 24.93 -10.33
N LEU A 518 12.38 24.54 -10.34
CA LEU A 518 12.76 23.13 -10.33
C LEU A 518 12.43 22.44 -9.00
N ASP A 519 12.47 23.16 -7.88
CA ASP A 519 12.04 22.62 -6.57
C ASP A 519 10.58 22.15 -6.61
N ALA A 520 9.69 22.99 -7.14
CA ALA A 520 8.27 22.66 -7.27
C ALA A 520 8.04 21.47 -8.21
N TYR A 521 8.81 21.38 -9.30
CA TYR A 521 8.77 20.24 -10.21
C TYR A 521 9.20 18.94 -9.53
N LEU A 522 10.36 18.96 -8.85
CA LEU A 522 10.88 17.82 -8.12
C LEU A 522 9.94 17.41 -6.98
N LEU A 523 9.35 18.36 -6.25
CA LEU A 523 8.37 18.07 -5.22
C LEU A 523 7.15 17.33 -5.77
N GLY A 524 6.60 17.77 -6.90
CA GLY A 524 5.49 17.08 -7.57
C GLY A 524 5.85 15.66 -8.02
N LYS A 525 7.10 15.44 -8.45
CA LYS A 525 7.61 14.11 -8.77
C LYS A 525 7.76 13.25 -7.51
N ILE A 526 8.39 13.77 -6.46
CA ILE A 526 8.52 13.09 -5.16
C ILE A 526 7.15 12.63 -4.64
N GLU A 527 6.14 13.50 -4.68
CA GLU A 527 4.78 13.15 -4.27
C GLU A 527 4.18 12.01 -5.12
N SER A 528 4.40 12.05 -6.44
CA SER A 528 3.94 11.03 -7.37
C SER A 528 4.60 9.66 -7.09
N TYR A 529 5.93 9.61 -6.92
CA TYR A 529 6.63 8.37 -6.59
C TYR A 529 6.34 7.88 -5.16
N ALA A 530 6.09 8.79 -4.20
CA ALA A 530 5.63 8.39 -2.87
C ALA A 530 4.26 7.70 -2.94
N MET A 531 3.33 8.22 -3.75
CA MET A 531 2.04 7.58 -3.98
C MET A 531 2.15 6.18 -4.59
N LEU A 532 3.10 5.96 -5.51
CA LEU A 532 3.42 4.63 -6.04
C LEU A 532 3.80 3.68 -4.88
N LEU A 533 4.74 4.09 -4.03
CA LEU A 533 5.21 3.26 -2.90
C LEU A 533 4.13 3.02 -1.84
N GLU A 534 3.20 3.96 -1.67
CA GLU A 534 2.10 3.88 -0.70
C GLU A 534 0.90 3.04 -1.15
N GLN A 535 0.88 2.58 -2.40
CA GLN A 535 -0.26 1.86 -2.98
C GLN A 535 0.10 0.49 -3.54
N VAL A 536 1.36 0.32 -3.94
CA VAL A 536 1.81 -0.88 -4.65
C VAL A 536 2.42 -1.92 -3.72
#